data_AF-A0A563CCQ4-F1
#
_entry.id   AF-A0A563CCQ4-F1
#
_cell.length_a   1.000
_cell.length_b   1.000
_cell.length_c   1.000
_cell.angle_alpha   90.00
_cell.angle_beta   90.00
_cell.angle_gamma   90.00
#
_symmetry.space_group_name_H-M   'P 1'
#
loop_
_entity.id
_entity.type
_entity.pdbx_description
1 polymer ?
#
loop_
_entity_poly.entity_id
_entity_poly.type
_entity_poly.pdbx_seq_one_letter_code
_entity_poly.pdbx_strand_id
1 'polypeptide(L)'
;MNIEKIDKSGQKKNARWESFKEWVKKHILAIVLVVSAVVIAGVFIIAIHSIKYEQTASVELKLPTKKPAPKKFYSPLTGVEIANEAAAKLPVTGVMIENSPAARPQSGLKKAGVVYEAVAEGGITRFLALYQGEKPALIGPVRSLRLYYLSWAAPYQASIAHVGGSPNALSQVRNGNYRDIDQFFNDGSYWRSRDRYAPHNVYTSGEKLDQLNSAKGYNNSEFTSFARADGKPVESPNATSVNINLSGSLYNTSYAYDKASNSYLRSMAGAPHTDREDGQIAPNTVVAMEVSVEARAQNYDGYEDVKTTGSGKAYIFQNGTVATATWSKSDINSPLKLTDESGKDIALNRGQTWIAAFTPGRGSVSWQ
;
A
#
# COMPACT_ATOMS: atom_id res chain seq x y z
N MET A 1 117.60 17.13 -72.16
CA MET A 1 117.44 18.06 -71.02
C MET A 1 116.16 18.85 -71.26
N ASN A 2 115.35 19.02 -70.21
CA ASN A 2 114.11 19.81 -70.12
C ASN A 2 112.83 19.26 -70.78
N ILE A 3 111.82 18.98 -69.94
CA ILE A 3 110.41 18.81 -70.33
C ILE A 3 109.59 19.84 -69.53
N GLU A 4 108.85 20.67 -70.27
CA GLU A 4 107.96 21.72 -69.80
C GLU A 4 106.67 21.19 -69.17
N LYS A 5 106.14 21.99 -68.24
CA LYS A 5 104.82 21.86 -67.62
C LYS A 5 103.69 22.15 -68.61
N ILE A 6 102.62 21.37 -68.56
CA ILE A 6 101.34 21.63 -69.25
C ILE A 6 100.24 21.98 -68.23
N ASP A 7 99.44 22.99 -68.60
CA ASP A 7 98.44 23.69 -67.79
C ASP A 7 97.03 23.05 -67.87
N LYS A 8 96.46 22.89 -66.67
CA LYS A 8 95.09 23.11 -66.16
C LYS A 8 93.79 22.75 -66.93
N SER A 9 92.92 22.16 -66.09
CA SER A 9 91.54 22.58 -65.75
C SER A 9 90.40 22.51 -66.78
N GLY A 10 90.66 22.47 -68.10
CA GLY A 10 89.60 22.36 -69.11
C GLY A 10 88.96 20.97 -69.24
N GLN A 11 89.72 19.90 -68.97
CA GLN A 11 89.23 18.52 -69.17
C GLN A 11 88.37 17.99 -68.01
N LYS A 12 88.46 18.56 -66.81
CA LYS A 12 87.74 18.03 -65.62
C LYS A 12 86.25 18.43 -65.54
N LYS A 13 85.83 19.55 -66.14
CA LYS A 13 84.41 19.98 -66.10
C LYS A 13 83.54 19.22 -67.11
N ASN A 14 84.04 18.96 -68.31
CA ASN A 14 83.29 18.22 -69.34
C ASN A 14 83.15 16.74 -69.01
N ALA A 15 84.17 16.12 -68.40
CA ALA A 15 84.10 14.72 -67.98
C ALA A 15 83.04 14.46 -66.88
N ARG A 16 82.85 15.38 -65.93
CA ARG A 16 81.85 15.23 -64.86
C ARG A 16 80.42 15.42 -65.36
N TRP A 17 80.22 16.27 -66.37
CA TRP A 17 78.90 16.50 -66.96
C TRP A 17 78.47 15.34 -67.87
N GLU A 18 79.40 14.79 -68.65
CA GLU A 18 79.14 13.61 -69.47
C GLU A 18 79.00 12.34 -68.61
N SER A 19 79.78 12.19 -67.52
CA SER A 19 79.56 11.08 -66.57
C SER A 19 78.22 11.18 -65.85
N PHE A 20 77.75 12.40 -65.56
CA PHE A 20 76.44 12.62 -64.97
C PHE A 20 75.31 12.30 -65.97
N LYS A 21 75.44 12.69 -67.24
CA LYS A 21 74.47 12.31 -68.28
C LYS A 21 74.38 10.80 -68.50
N GLU A 22 75.51 10.10 -68.55
CA GLU A 22 75.51 8.63 -68.66
C GLU A 22 74.96 7.95 -67.40
N TRP A 23 75.26 8.49 -66.22
CA TRP A 23 74.64 8.01 -64.98
C TRP A 23 73.13 8.22 -64.97
N VAL A 24 72.63 9.39 -65.39
CA VAL A 24 71.20 9.69 -65.51
C VAL A 24 70.53 8.78 -66.53
N LYS A 25 71.13 8.55 -67.71
CA LYS A 25 70.59 7.61 -68.71
C LYS A 25 70.49 6.19 -68.15
N LYS A 26 71.52 5.74 -67.43
CA LYS A 26 71.55 4.38 -66.85
C LYS A 26 70.54 4.19 -65.70
N HIS A 27 70.20 5.26 -64.99
CA HIS A 27 69.29 5.22 -63.84
C HIS A 27 67.94 5.92 -64.10
N ILE A 28 67.62 6.21 -65.36
CA ILE A 28 66.47 7.04 -65.72
C ILE A 28 65.15 6.44 -65.23
N LEU A 29 65.03 5.09 -65.24
CA LEU A 29 63.86 4.38 -64.75
C LEU A 29 63.68 4.53 -63.23
N ALA A 30 64.78 4.48 -62.47
CA ALA A 30 64.77 4.68 -61.03
C ALA A 30 64.45 6.14 -60.66
N ILE A 31 64.99 7.10 -61.43
CA ILE A 31 64.68 8.52 -61.26
C ILE A 31 63.20 8.78 -61.54
N VAL A 32 62.64 8.22 -62.63
CA VAL A 32 61.21 8.33 -62.94
C VAL A 32 60.34 7.72 -61.85
N LEU A 33 60.72 6.55 -61.31
CA LEU A 33 59.99 5.91 -60.21
C LEU A 33 60.01 6.75 -58.93
N VAL A 34 61.16 7.29 -58.55
CA VAL A 34 61.30 8.14 -57.36
C VAL A 34 60.51 9.45 -57.54
N VAL A 35 60.63 10.10 -58.68
CA VAL A 35 59.87 11.34 -58.96
C VAL A 35 58.37 11.06 -59.00
N SER A 36 57.94 9.95 -59.60
CA SER A 36 56.52 9.55 -59.61
C SER A 36 56.01 9.25 -58.20
N ALA A 37 56.79 8.57 -57.36
CA ALA A 37 56.44 8.33 -55.96
C ALA A 37 56.31 9.64 -55.16
N VAL A 38 57.20 10.60 -55.39
CA VAL A 38 57.14 11.93 -54.76
C VAL A 38 55.91 12.72 -55.22
N VAL A 39 55.56 12.65 -56.51
CA VAL A 39 54.35 13.29 -57.04
C VAL A 39 53.09 12.65 -56.48
N ILE A 40 53.02 11.31 -56.41
CA ILE A 40 51.90 10.58 -55.82
C ILE A 40 51.76 10.94 -54.34
N ALA A 41 52.86 10.98 -53.58
CA ALA A 41 52.84 11.38 -52.18
C ALA A 41 52.37 12.85 -52.02
N GLY A 42 52.82 13.75 -52.88
CA GLY A 42 52.39 15.14 -52.89
C GLY A 42 50.88 15.29 -53.16
N VAL A 43 50.36 14.57 -54.16
CA VAL A 43 48.93 14.53 -54.47
C VAL A 43 48.14 13.92 -53.31
N PHE A 44 48.66 12.88 -52.67
CA PHE A 44 48.00 12.23 -51.52
C PHE A 44 47.95 13.16 -50.30
N ILE A 45 49.02 13.92 -50.03
CA ILE A 45 49.05 14.92 -48.94
C ILE A 45 48.06 16.05 -49.22
N ILE A 46 48.00 16.56 -50.45
CA ILE A 46 47.04 17.58 -50.84
C ILE A 46 45.61 17.03 -50.72
N ALA A 47 45.35 15.81 -51.18
CA ALA A 47 44.04 15.18 -51.05
C ALA A 47 43.63 15.04 -49.57
N ILE A 48 44.53 14.60 -48.69
CA ILE A 48 44.26 14.52 -47.24
C ILE A 48 43.96 15.89 -46.64
N HIS A 49 44.71 16.93 -47.01
CA HIS A 49 44.49 18.29 -46.49
C HIS A 49 43.28 19.01 -47.12
N SER A 50 42.83 18.56 -48.29
CA SER A 50 41.66 19.10 -48.99
C SER A 50 40.35 18.48 -48.50
N ILE A 51 40.41 17.34 -47.82
CA ILE A 51 39.26 16.76 -47.11
C ILE A 51 39.02 17.63 -45.88
N LYS A 52 38.18 18.66 -46.04
CA LYS A 52 37.47 19.26 -44.92
C LYS A 52 36.58 18.16 -44.35
N TYR A 53 37.02 17.57 -43.25
CA TYR A 53 36.11 16.84 -42.38
C TYR A 53 35.08 17.86 -41.90
N GLU A 54 33.90 17.89 -42.53
CA GLU A 54 32.73 18.38 -41.85
C GLU A 54 32.63 17.53 -40.60
N GLN A 55 32.96 18.14 -39.47
CA GLN A 55 32.65 17.62 -38.16
C GLN A 55 31.14 17.43 -38.20
N THR A 56 30.70 16.19 -38.47
CA THR A 56 29.30 15.79 -38.38
C THR A 56 28.83 16.34 -37.06
N ALA A 57 28.01 17.40 -37.11
CA ALA A 57 27.39 17.95 -35.93
C ALA A 57 26.80 16.74 -35.22
N SER A 58 27.28 16.48 -34.01
CA SER A 58 26.74 15.42 -33.18
C SER A 58 25.27 15.76 -33.04
N VAL A 59 24.42 15.06 -33.80
CA VAL A 59 22.97 15.13 -33.60
C VAL A 59 22.78 14.54 -32.22
N GLU A 60 22.69 15.42 -31.24
CA GLU A 60 22.32 15.06 -29.89
C GLU A 60 20.94 14.42 -30.02
N LEU A 61 20.91 13.09 -30.04
CA LEU A 61 19.70 12.29 -29.95
C LEU A 61 19.07 12.68 -28.62
N LYS A 62 18.15 13.64 -28.65
CA LYS A 62 17.18 13.86 -27.58
C LYS A 62 16.34 12.60 -27.51
N LEU A 63 16.84 11.61 -26.77
CA LEU A 63 16.06 10.48 -26.28
C LEU A 63 14.77 11.10 -25.71
N PRO A 64 13.58 10.58 -26.07
CA PRO A 64 12.35 11.06 -25.46
C PRO A 64 12.52 10.95 -23.96
N THR A 65 12.50 12.10 -23.28
CA THR A 65 12.57 12.15 -21.82
C THR A 65 11.40 11.33 -21.33
N LYS A 66 11.69 10.14 -20.79
CA LYS A 66 10.68 9.25 -20.21
C LYS A 66 9.96 10.08 -19.15
N LYS A 67 8.73 10.51 -19.46
CA LYS A 67 7.90 11.27 -18.54
C LYS A 67 7.94 10.55 -17.20
N PRO A 68 8.36 11.19 -16.10
CA PRO A 68 8.45 10.53 -14.82
C PRO A 68 7.11 9.85 -14.55
N ALA A 69 7.17 8.57 -14.20
CA ALA A 69 5.96 7.81 -13.91
C ALA A 69 5.14 8.60 -12.86
N PRO A 70 3.82 8.75 -13.04
CA PRO A 70 3.01 9.49 -12.10
C PRO A 70 3.26 8.96 -10.69
N LYS A 71 3.54 9.86 -9.74
CA LYS A 71 3.76 9.51 -8.33
C LYS A 71 2.46 8.87 -7.82
N LYS A 72 2.56 7.62 -7.37
CA LYS A 72 1.44 6.91 -6.76
C LYS A 72 1.34 7.26 -5.28
N PHE A 73 0.11 7.38 -4.80
CA PHE A 73 -0.21 7.59 -3.39
C PHE A 73 -1.11 6.45 -2.93
N TYR A 74 -1.03 6.10 -1.65
CA TYR A 74 -1.82 5.01 -1.09
C TYR A 74 -2.49 5.45 0.21
N SER A 75 -3.72 4.99 0.44
CA SER A 75 -4.40 5.18 1.73
C SER A 75 -3.59 4.50 2.84
N PRO A 76 -3.27 5.19 3.95
CA PRO A 76 -2.68 4.55 5.11
C PRO A 76 -3.60 3.47 5.71
N LEU A 77 -4.91 3.67 5.68
CA LEU A 77 -5.86 2.71 6.26
C LEU A 77 -5.92 1.40 5.46
N THR A 78 -6.00 1.46 4.12
CA THR A 78 -6.27 0.27 3.27
C THR A 78 -5.12 -0.11 2.35
N GLY A 79 -4.18 0.79 2.11
CA GLY A 79 -3.16 0.64 1.07
C GLY A 79 -3.68 0.78 -0.35
N VAL A 80 -4.98 1.03 -0.60
CA VAL A 80 -5.49 1.24 -1.97
C VAL A 80 -4.93 2.53 -2.56
N GLU A 81 -4.71 2.55 -3.88
CA GLU A 81 -4.21 3.74 -4.60
C GLU A 81 -5.21 4.89 -4.50
N ILE A 82 -4.71 6.09 -4.21
CA ILE A 82 -5.51 7.32 -4.04
C ILE A 82 -4.99 8.43 -4.94
N ALA A 83 -5.85 9.42 -5.19
CA ALA A 83 -5.58 10.47 -6.17
C ALA A 83 -4.36 11.36 -5.84
N ASN A 84 -4.12 11.66 -4.56
CA ASN A 84 -3.07 12.57 -4.12
C ASN A 84 -2.67 12.35 -2.64
N GLU A 85 -1.62 13.03 -2.22
CA GLU A 85 -1.11 12.96 -0.84
C GLU A 85 -2.10 13.51 0.21
N ALA A 86 -2.92 14.50 -0.13
CA ALA A 86 -3.90 15.05 0.80
C ALA A 86 -4.98 14.03 1.17
N ALA A 87 -5.37 13.16 0.22
CA ALA A 87 -6.30 12.07 0.48
C ALA A 87 -5.76 11.06 1.50
N ALA A 88 -4.43 10.91 1.66
CA ALA A 88 -3.83 10.04 2.68
C ALA A 88 -3.99 10.60 4.10
N LYS A 89 -4.22 11.92 4.22
CA LYS A 89 -4.34 12.62 5.51
C LYS A 89 -5.77 12.87 5.94
N LEU A 90 -6.76 12.48 5.12
CA LEU A 90 -8.17 12.60 5.47
C LEU A 90 -8.45 11.93 6.83
N PRO A 91 -9.41 12.47 7.60
CA PRO A 91 -9.70 11.96 8.93
C PRO A 91 -10.18 10.52 8.85
N VAL A 92 -9.75 9.72 9.82
CA VAL A 92 -10.33 8.40 10.05
C VAL A 92 -11.58 8.57 10.90
N THR A 93 -12.69 7.96 10.48
CA THR A 93 -13.90 7.90 11.29
C THR A 93 -14.26 6.44 11.56
N GLY A 94 -14.34 6.09 12.83
CA GLY A 94 -14.81 4.80 13.30
C GLY A 94 -16.28 4.85 13.68
N VAL A 95 -17.07 3.92 13.16
CA VAL A 95 -18.50 3.83 13.47
C VAL A 95 -18.78 2.50 14.16
N MET A 96 -19.40 2.57 15.34
CA MET A 96 -19.90 1.41 16.05
C MET A 96 -21.17 0.89 15.38
N ILE A 97 -21.13 -0.30 14.80
CA ILE A 97 -22.24 -0.87 14.02
C ILE A 97 -22.78 -2.13 14.71
N GLU A 98 -24.10 -2.16 14.88
CA GLU A 98 -24.86 -3.19 15.55
C GLU A 98 -24.93 -4.52 14.76
N ASN A 99 -25.10 -5.66 15.45
CA ASN A 99 -25.11 -6.97 14.78
C ASN A 99 -26.09 -8.01 15.35
N SER A 100 -27.12 -7.63 16.10
CA SER A 100 -28.24 -8.54 16.36
C SER A 100 -28.96 -8.91 15.04
N PRO A 101 -29.71 -10.01 15.00
CA PRO A 101 -30.48 -10.38 13.81
C PRO A 101 -31.42 -9.28 13.30
N ALA A 102 -32.03 -8.49 14.19
CA ALA A 102 -32.90 -7.37 13.82
C ALA A 102 -32.15 -6.20 13.14
N ALA A 103 -30.82 -6.18 13.25
CA ALA A 103 -29.92 -5.20 12.64
C ALA A 103 -29.46 -5.57 11.23
N ARG A 104 -29.73 -6.79 10.77
CA ARG A 104 -29.15 -7.33 9.53
C ARG A 104 -30.14 -7.20 8.37
N PRO A 105 -29.66 -6.92 7.14
CA PRO A 105 -28.28 -6.53 6.81
C PRO A 105 -27.92 -5.13 7.33
N GLN A 106 -26.65 -4.92 7.65
CA GLN A 106 -26.11 -3.59 8.00
C GLN A 106 -25.81 -2.77 6.75
N SER A 107 -25.54 -1.49 6.94
CA SER A 107 -25.16 -0.55 5.88
C SER A 107 -23.75 0.00 6.09
N GLY A 108 -22.98 0.07 5.01
CA GLY A 108 -21.65 0.71 4.95
C GLY A 108 -20.45 -0.19 5.28
N LEU A 109 -20.65 -1.38 5.84
CA LEU A 109 -19.59 -2.32 6.20
C LEU A 109 -18.69 -2.70 5.02
N LYS A 110 -19.23 -2.84 3.81
CA LYS A 110 -18.44 -3.24 2.64
C LYS A 110 -17.45 -2.16 2.18
N LYS A 111 -17.71 -0.90 2.50
CA LYS A 111 -16.86 0.25 2.18
C LYS A 111 -15.87 0.61 3.29
N ALA A 112 -15.93 -0.06 4.44
CA ALA A 112 -14.98 0.15 5.53
C ALA A 112 -13.58 -0.36 5.14
N GLY A 113 -12.54 0.37 5.53
CA GLY A 113 -11.17 -0.04 5.27
C GLY A 113 -10.67 -1.12 6.24
N VAL A 114 -11.00 -0.96 7.51
CA VAL A 114 -10.72 -1.94 8.56
C VAL A 114 -11.98 -2.13 9.39
N VAL A 115 -12.33 -3.39 9.65
CA VAL A 115 -13.46 -3.73 10.52
C VAL A 115 -12.96 -4.60 11.67
N TYR A 116 -13.26 -4.20 12.89
CA TYR A 116 -13.06 -5.03 14.08
C TYR A 116 -14.39 -5.64 14.51
N GLU A 117 -14.39 -6.93 14.85
CA GLU A 117 -15.54 -7.65 15.38
C GLU A 117 -15.20 -8.34 16.69
N ALA A 118 -16.03 -8.15 17.71
CA ALA A 118 -15.91 -8.83 19.00
C ALA A 118 -17.27 -8.97 19.69
N VAL A 119 -17.37 -9.89 20.66
CA VAL A 119 -18.55 -10.03 21.53
C VAL A 119 -18.71 -8.78 22.39
N ALA A 120 -19.95 -8.27 22.50
CA ALA A 120 -20.27 -7.07 23.26
C ALA A 120 -21.15 -7.31 24.49
N GLU A 121 -22.36 -7.85 24.31
CA GLU A 121 -23.35 -8.04 25.37
C GLU A 121 -24.07 -9.37 25.14
N GLY A 122 -24.13 -10.24 26.15
CA GLY A 122 -24.93 -11.46 26.07
C GLY A 122 -24.63 -12.34 24.84
N GLY A 123 -23.36 -12.42 24.41
CA GLY A 123 -22.95 -13.16 23.23
C GLY A 123 -23.17 -12.45 21.89
N ILE A 124 -23.81 -11.28 21.85
CA ILE A 124 -24.03 -10.50 20.61
C ILE A 124 -22.71 -9.86 20.18
N THR A 125 -22.24 -10.13 18.96
CA THR A 125 -21.08 -9.41 18.41
C THR A 125 -21.45 -7.99 17.97
N ARG A 126 -20.45 -7.13 17.81
CA ARG A 126 -20.59 -5.76 17.28
C ARG A 126 -19.44 -5.49 16.33
N PHE A 127 -19.55 -4.43 15.54
CA PHE A 127 -18.47 -3.98 14.68
C PHE A 127 -17.99 -2.58 15.06
N LEU A 128 -16.69 -2.35 14.90
CA LEU A 128 -16.11 -1.04 14.66
C LEU A 128 -15.66 -0.99 13.21
N ALA A 129 -16.29 -0.14 12.40
CA ALA A 129 -15.94 0.06 11.00
C ALA A 129 -15.16 1.38 10.85
N LEU A 130 -13.92 1.30 10.40
CA LEU A 130 -13.05 2.46 10.16
C LEU A 130 -13.10 2.86 8.69
N TYR A 131 -13.34 4.14 8.42
CA TYR A 131 -13.37 4.74 7.09
C TYR A 131 -12.30 5.82 6.97
N GLN A 132 -11.65 5.89 5.81
CA GLN A 132 -10.77 6.98 5.43
C GLN A 132 -11.00 7.29 3.94
N GLY A 133 -11.55 8.47 3.65
CA GLY A 133 -11.87 8.90 2.28
C GLY A 133 -13.15 8.30 1.69
N GLU A 134 -13.48 7.06 2.01
CA GLU A 134 -14.77 6.44 1.66
C GLU A 134 -15.93 7.07 2.44
N LYS A 135 -17.04 7.36 1.74
CA LYS A 135 -18.21 8.05 2.31
C LYS A 135 -19.51 7.31 1.96
N PRO A 136 -19.84 6.19 2.62
CA PRO A 136 -21.10 5.50 2.38
C PRO A 136 -22.30 6.43 2.64
N ALA A 137 -23.29 6.39 1.76
CA ALA A 137 -24.51 7.20 1.90
C ALA A 137 -25.35 6.80 3.12
N LEU A 138 -25.25 5.54 3.55
CA LEU A 138 -25.90 5.01 4.74
C LEU A 138 -24.92 4.17 5.56
N ILE A 139 -24.84 4.42 6.86
CA ILE A 139 -24.00 3.68 7.80
C ILE A 139 -24.81 3.34 9.05
N GLY A 140 -24.87 2.06 9.41
CA GLY A 140 -25.54 1.61 10.63
C GLY A 140 -26.17 0.21 10.55
N PRO A 141 -27.01 -0.17 11.53
CA PRO A 141 -27.42 0.65 12.66
C PRO A 141 -26.27 1.01 13.60
N VAL A 142 -26.18 2.27 14.02
CA VAL A 142 -25.16 2.75 14.96
C VAL A 142 -25.51 2.30 16.37
N ARG A 143 -24.55 1.74 17.11
CA ARG A 143 -24.74 1.26 18.50
C ARG A 143 -23.66 1.82 19.43
N SER A 144 -23.71 1.36 20.66
CA SER A 144 -22.92 1.80 21.78
C SER A 144 -21.47 1.33 21.73
N LEU A 145 -20.61 2.23 22.20
CA LEU A 145 -19.19 2.02 22.34
C LEU A 145 -18.85 1.07 23.50
N ARG A 146 -17.83 0.24 23.30
CA ARG A 146 -17.19 -0.56 24.36
C ARG A 146 -15.70 -0.20 24.41
N LEU A 147 -15.08 -0.37 25.57
CA LEU A 147 -13.72 0.16 25.81
C LEU A 147 -12.68 -0.46 24.88
N TYR A 148 -12.79 -1.75 24.55
CA TYR A 148 -11.88 -2.42 23.62
C TYR A 148 -12.02 -1.90 22.17
N TYR A 149 -13.21 -1.49 21.72
CA TYR A 149 -13.34 -0.82 20.43
C TYR A 149 -12.67 0.55 20.43
N LEU A 150 -12.79 1.32 21.53
CA LEU A 150 -12.02 2.56 21.68
C LEU A 150 -10.51 2.28 21.64
N SER A 151 -10.06 1.23 22.31
CA SER A 151 -8.64 0.80 22.31
C SER A 151 -8.12 0.45 20.92
N TRP A 152 -8.93 -0.19 20.08
CA TRP A 152 -8.55 -0.46 18.68
C TRP A 152 -8.63 0.78 17.80
N ALA A 153 -9.56 1.70 18.06
CA ALA A 153 -9.74 2.90 17.22
C ALA A 153 -8.74 4.03 17.54
N ALA A 154 -8.35 4.18 18.81
CA ALA A 154 -7.52 5.28 19.29
C ALA A 154 -6.19 5.47 18.52
N PRO A 155 -5.43 4.41 18.18
CA PRO A 155 -4.17 4.55 17.45
C PRO A 155 -4.33 5.15 16.05
N TYR A 156 -5.52 5.07 15.46
CA TYR A 156 -5.84 5.66 14.16
C TYR A 156 -6.13 7.16 14.24
N GLN A 157 -6.11 7.76 15.44
CA GLN A 157 -6.66 9.09 15.71
C GLN A 157 -8.08 9.25 15.15
N ALA A 158 -8.90 8.20 15.28
CA ALA A 158 -10.23 8.18 14.68
C ALA A 158 -11.23 9.02 15.49
N SER A 159 -12.16 9.68 14.79
CA SER A 159 -13.42 10.13 15.38
C SER A 159 -14.35 8.94 15.59
N ILE A 160 -14.97 8.81 16.77
CA ILE A 160 -15.73 7.61 17.13
C ILE A 160 -17.22 7.92 17.20
N ALA A 161 -17.95 7.47 16.17
CA ALA A 161 -19.40 7.56 16.08
C ALA A 161 -20.05 6.38 16.81
N HIS A 162 -20.92 6.70 17.77
CA HIS A 162 -21.65 5.72 18.56
C HIS A 162 -22.96 6.31 19.11
N VAL A 163 -23.80 5.45 19.67
CA VAL A 163 -25.01 5.86 20.41
C VAL A 163 -24.86 5.35 21.84
N GLY A 164 -24.35 6.22 22.72
CA GLY A 164 -23.98 5.85 24.09
C GLY A 164 -22.85 4.81 24.16
N GLY A 165 -22.68 4.18 25.31
CA GLY A 165 -21.53 3.32 25.59
C GLY A 165 -21.65 2.62 26.93
N SER A 166 -20.73 1.69 27.22
CA SER A 166 -20.60 1.16 28.58
C SER A 166 -20.01 2.24 29.48
N PRO A 167 -20.32 2.28 30.79
CA PRO A 167 -19.87 3.35 31.67
C PRO A 167 -18.37 3.62 31.61
N ASN A 168 -17.54 2.58 31.56
CA ASN A 168 -16.09 2.71 31.43
C ASN A 168 -15.64 3.27 30.08
N ALA A 169 -16.29 2.87 28.98
CA ALA A 169 -16.00 3.39 27.65
C ALA A 169 -16.39 4.88 27.55
N LEU A 170 -17.53 5.26 28.13
CA LEU A 170 -17.97 6.66 28.16
C LEU A 170 -17.07 7.52 29.05
N SER A 171 -16.66 7.01 30.21
CA SER A 171 -15.68 7.68 31.07
C SER A 171 -14.36 7.92 30.35
N GLN A 172 -13.87 6.91 29.61
CA GLN A 172 -12.63 7.02 28.87
C GLN A 172 -12.73 7.97 27.67
N VAL A 173 -13.75 7.83 26.82
CA VAL A 173 -13.84 8.60 25.56
C VAL A 173 -14.12 10.09 25.81
N ARG A 174 -14.83 10.42 26.90
CA ARG A 174 -15.22 11.81 27.23
C ARG A 174 -14.18 12.59 28.03
N ASN A 175 -13.00 12.03 28.26
CA ASN A 175 -11.94 12.69 29.03
C ASN A 175 -11.23 13.85 28.29
N GLY A 176 -11.63 14.15 27.04
CA GLY A 176 -11.07 15.22 26.22
C GLY A 176 -9.90 14.79 25.32
N ASN A 177 -9.37 13.57 25.46
CA ASN A 177 -8.24 13.07 24.67
C ASN A 177 -8.67 12.30 23.42
N TYR A 178 -9.96 11.99 23.27
CA TYR A 178 -10.50 11.25 22.14
C TYR A 178 -11.53 12.09 21.40
N ARG A 179 -11.68 11.80 20.10
CA ARG A 179 -12.64 12.46 19.22
C ARG A 179 -14.00 11.78 19.37
N ASP A 180 -14.71 12.11 20.45
CA ASP A 180 -16.06 11.62 20.73
C ASP A 180 -17.10 12.34 19.85
N ILE A 181 -17.81 11.58 19.02
CA ILE A 181 -18.93 12.09 18.22
C ILE A 181 -20.24 11.32 18.52
N ASP A 182 -20.47 10.94 19.79
CA ASP A 182 -21.71 10.33 20.30
C ASP A 182 -22.98 11.05 19.80
N GLN A 183 -23.96 10.29 19.35
CA GLN A 183 -25.25 10.79 18.88
C GLN A 183 -25.96 11.64 19.94
N PHE A 184 -25.80 11.35 21.23
CA PHE A 184 -26.44 12.11 22.30
C PHE A 184 -26.02 13.58 22.39
N PHE A 185 -24.89 13.96 21.78
CA PHE A 185 -24.39 15.35 21.75
C PHE A 185 -24.30 15.91 20.33
N ASN A 186 -24.63 15.12 19.31
CA ASN A 186 -24.42 15.47 17.90
C ASN A 186 -25.59 14.97 17.03
N ASP A 187 -26.81 15.03 17.56
CA ASP A 187 -28.03 14.43 17.01
C ASP A 187 -28.31 14.81 15.54
N GLY A 188 -27.99 16.03 15.11
CA GLY A 188 -28.15 16.48 13.71
C GLY A 188 -27.33 15.68 12.66
N SER A 189 -26.32 14.93 13.11
CA SER A 189 -25.50 14.05 12.25
C SER A 189 -26.02 12.61 12.18
N TYR A 190 -27.12 12.32 12.88
CA TYR A 190 -27.74 11.00 12.97
C TYR A 190 -29.23 11.11 12.67
N TRP A 191 -29.87 9.98 12.35
CA TRP A 191 -31.32 9.91 12.25
C TRP A 191 -31.82 8.52 12.58
N ARG A 192 -33.12 8.43 12.91
CA ARG A 192 -33.80 7.14 13.05
C ARG A 192 -34.46 6.74 11.74
N SER A 193 -34.14 5.56 11.25
CA SER A 193 -34.86 4.95 10.14
C SER A 193 -36.27 4.53 10.57
N ARG A 194 -37.20 4.53 9.60
CA ARG A 194 -38.60 4.14 9.80
C ARG A 194 -38.87 2.67 9.46
N ASP A 195 -37.92 2.00 8.82
CA ASP A 195 -38.03 0.60 8.40
C ASP A 195 -37.61 -0.41 9.49
N ARG A 196 -37.19 0.09 10.68
CA ARG A 196 -36.78 -0.72 11.82
C ARG A 196 -37.22 -0.09 13.13
N TYR A 197 -37.46 -0.94 14.13
CA TYR A 197 -37.76 -0.52 15.49
C TYR A 197 -36.49 -0.15 16.26
N ALA A 198 -36.63 0.78 17.21
CA ALA A 198 -35.58 1.04 18.19
C ALA A 198 -35.34 -0.23 19.03
N PRO A 199 -34.09 -0.52 19.45
CA PRO A 199 -32.89 0.32 19.29
C PRO A 199 -32.09 0.07 17.98
N HIS A 200 -32.63 -0.66 17.01
CA HIS A 200 -31.92 -1.15 15.81
C HIS A 200 -32.00 -0.21 14.60
N ASN A 201 -32.28 1.07 14.83
CA ASN A 201 -32.72 1.98 13.76
C ASN A 201 -32.00 3.32 13.70
N VAL A 202 -30.90 3.54 14.45
CA VAL A 202 -30.11 4.78 14.32
C VAL A 202 -29.11 4.64 13.18
N TYR A 203 -29.05 5.62 12.28
CA TYR A 203 -28.15 5.64 11.14
C TYR A 203 -27.42 6.98 11.04
N THR A 204 -26.33 6.99 10.28
CA THR A 204 -25.57 8.18 9.86
C THR A 204 -25.10 8.02 8.41
N SER A 205 -24.35 8.98 7.88
CA SER A 205 -23.72 8.91 6.54
C SER A 205 -22.30 9.47 6.59
N GLY A 206 -21.44 9.04 5.65
CA GLY A 206 -20.08 9.58 5.53
C GLY A 206 -20.06 11.09 5.36
N GLU A 207 -21.01 11.65 4.60
CA GLU A 207 -21.13 13.10 4.42
C GLU A 207 -21.44 13.84 5.74
N LYS A 208 -22.39 13.34 6.54
CA LYS A 208 -22.73 13.96 7.82
C LYS A 208 -21.59 13.85 8.84
N LEU A 209 -20.91 12.72 8.86
CA LEU A 209 -19.75 12.52 9.74
C LEU A 209 -18.57 13.43 9.34
N ASP A 210 -18.33 13.62 8.05
CA ASP A 210 -17.32 14.58 7.58
C ASP A 210 -17.67 16.02 7.95
N GLN A 211 -18.93 16.43 7.76
CA GLN A 211 -19.40 17.76 8.19
C GLN A 211 -19.20 17.96 9.70
N LEU A 212 -19.53 16.94 10.51
CA LEU A 212 -19.34 16.98 11.95
C LEU A 212 -17.86 17.05 12.35
N ASN A 213 -17.01 16.26 11.70
CA ASN A 213 -15.57 16.30 11.89
C ASN A 213 -15.01 17.69 11.58
N SER A 214 -15.39 18.28 10.44
CA SER A 214 -14.97 19.63 10.07
C SER A 214 -15.45 20.68 11.08
N ALA A 215 -16.70 20.61 11.54
CA ALA A 215 -17.24 21.52 12.54
C ALA A 215 -16.51 21.42 13.90
N LYS A 216 -15.96 20.25 14.24
CA LYS A 216 -15.14 20.02 15.44
C LYS A 216 -13.64 20.21 15.22
N GLY A 217 -13.20 20.56 14.01
CA GLY A 217 -11.79 20.73 13.65
C GLY A 217 -11.01 19.42 13.45
N TYR A 218 -11.68 18.27 13.38
CA TYR A 218 -11.08 16.94 13.17
C TYR A 218 -10.80 16.67 11.68
N ASN A 219 -9.98 17.53 11.06
CA ASN A 219 -9.81 17.55 9.60
C ASN A 219 -8.74 16.58 9.06
N ASN A 220 -7.99 15.93 9.94
CA ASN A 220 -6.95 14.97 9.55
C ASN A 220 -6.71 13.92 10.65
N SER A 221 -6.11 12.79 10.26
CA SER A 221 -5.62 11.78 11.18
C SER A 221 -4.20 11.38 10.77
N GLU A 222 -3.29 11.37 11.75
CA GLU A 222 -1.91 10.90 11.58
C GLU A 222 -1.69 9.67 12.45
N PHE A 223 -1.38 8.54 11.82
CA PHE A 223 -1.28 7.26 12.51
C PHE A 223 -0.30 6.32 11.82
N THR A 224 0.20 5.35 12.60
CA THR A 224 0.98 4.23 12.07
C THR A 224 0.02 3.17 11.54
N SER A 225 0.12 2.88 10.25
CA SER A 225 -0.69 1.86 9.58
C SER A 225 -0.05 0.48 9.65
N PHE A 226 -0.86 -0.56 9.37
CA PHE A 226 -0.31 -1.87 9.01
C PHE A 226 0.52 -1.76 7.74
N ALA A 227 1.61 -2.51 7.64
CA ALA A 227 2.31 -2.69 6.38
C ALA A 227 1.33 -3.24 5.32
N ARG A 228 1.37 -2.70 4.10
CA ARG A 228 0.47 -3.08 3.00
C ARG A 228 1.24 -3.62 1.81
N ALA A 229 0.72 -4.66 1.16
CA ALA A 229 1.34 -5.27 -0.01
C ALA A 229 0.32 -5.65 -1.09
N ASP A 230 0.78 -5.70 -2.33
CA ASP A 230 0.05 -6.24 -3.48
C ASP A 230 0.17 -7.77 -3.50
N GLY A 231 -0.54 -8.42 -2.59
CA GLY A 231 -0.59 -9.87 -2.49
C GLY A 231 -1.18 -10.52 -3.74
N LYS A 232 -0.72 -11.74 -4.04
CA LYS A 232 -1.17 -12.52 -5.20
C LYS A 232 -1.71 -13.87 -4.72
N PRO A 233 -2.80 -14.37 -5.32
CA PRO A 233 -3.26 -15.73 -5.07
C PRO A 233 -2.14 -16.75 -5.26
N VAL A 234 -2.02 -17.70 -4.34
CA VAL A 234 -1.14 -18.86 -4.55
C VAL A 234 -1.76 -19.83 -5.55
N GLU A 235 -0.92 -20.66 -6.19
CA GLU A 235 -1.42 -21.66 -7.13
C GLU A 235 -2.30 -22.71 -6.45
N SER A 236 -1.86 -23.19 -5.29
CA SER A 236 -2.55 -24.19 -4.47
C SER A 236 -2.91 -23.62 -3.08
N PRO A 237 -4.10 -23.01 -2.93
CA PRO A 237 -4.58 -22.51 -1.64
C PRO A 237 -4.73 -23.60 -0.58
N ASN A 238 -4.45 -23.26 0.68
CA ASN A 238 -4.61 -24.12 1.87
C ASN A 238 -5.41 -23.44 3.00
N ALA A 239 -6.10 -22.35 2.66
CA ALA A 239 -7.08 -21.68 3.50
C ALA A 239 -8.23 -21.17 2.61
N THR A 240 -8.93 -22.13 1.99
CA THR A 240 -10.05 -21.93 1.07
C THR A 240 -11.38 -21.73 1.78
N SER A 241 -11.53 -22.29 2.98
CA SER A 241 -12.68 -22.10 3.85
C SER A 241 -12.16 -21.82 5.25
N VAL A 242 -12.56 -20.69 5.84
CA VAL A 242 -12.18 -20.29 7.20
C VAL A 242 -13.45 -20.11 8.01
N ASN A 243 -13.52 -20.72 9.19
CA ASN A 243 -14.60 -20.53 10.14
C ASN A 243 -14.06 -19.85 11.40
N ILE A 244 -14.71 -18.75 11.80
CA ILE A 244 -14.42 -18.06 13.05
C ILE A 244 -15.72 -18.00 13.86
N ASN A 245 -15.74 -18.77 14.95
CA ASN A 245 -16.82 -18.76 15.92
C ASN A 245 -16.46 -17.76 17.01
N LEU A 246 -17.34 -16.81 17.27
CA LEU A 246 -17.14 -15.78 18.30
C LEU A 246 -18.02 -16.02 19.53
N SER A 247 -19.21 -16.56 19.32
CA SER A 247 -20.19 -16.84 20.38
C SER A 247 -21.17 -17.95 19.94
N GLY A 248 -22.48 -17.68 19.96
CA GLY A 248 -23.51 -18.63 19.52
C GLY A 248 -23.65 -18.71 18.00
N SER A 249 -24.42 -19.69 17.52
CA SER A 249 -24.60 -20.00 16.09
C SER A 249 -25.04 -18.82 15.22
N LEU A 250 -25.81 -17.88 15.79
CA LEU A 250 -26.23 -16.64 15.11
C LEU A 250 -25.08 -15.66 14.79
N TYR A 251 -23.89 -15.90 15.35
CA TYR A 251 -22.69 -15.07 15.19
C TYR A 251 -21.50 -15.87 14.66
N ASN A 252 -21.70 -17.15 14.31
CA ASN A 252 -20.67 -17.91 13.62
C ASN A 252 -20.46 -17.32 12.23
N THR A 253 -19.19 -17.11 11.89
CA THR A 253 -18.79 -16.54 10.61
C THR A 253 -17.97 -17.53 9.83
N SER A 254 -18.21 -17.56 8.52
CA SER A 254 -17.39 -18.32 7.59
C SER A 254 -16.95 -17.44 6.43
N TYR A 255 -15.83 -17.80 5.84
CA TYR A 255 -15.15 -17.05 4.81
C TYR A 255 -14.71 -18.03 3.74
N ALA A 256 -15.32 -17.95 2.56
CA ALA A 256 -14.93 -18.74 1.40
C ALA A 256 -13.97 -17.93 0.54
N TYR A 257 -12.77 -18.44 0.31
CA TYR A 257 -11.78 -17.78 -0.53
C TYR A 257 -12.19 -17.80 -1.99
N ASP A 258 -12.23 -16.64 -2.62
CA ASP A 258 -12.39 -16.48 -4.06
C ASP A 258 -11.03 -16.16 -4.70
N LYS A 259 -10.49 -17.12 -5.45
CA LYS A 259 -9.20 -16.97 -6.14
C LYS A 259 -9.25 -15.87 -7.22
N ALA A 260 -10.42 -15.64 -7.84
CA ALA A 260 -10.56 -14.68 -8.92
C ALA A 260 -10.45 -13.24 -8.41
N SER A 261 -11.11 -12.91 -7.30
CA SER A 261 -11.04 -11.58 -6.68
C SER A 261 -9.95 -11.43 -5.61
N ASN A 262 -9.23 -12.51 -5.27
CA ASN A 262 -8.24 -12.57 -4.18
C ASN A 262 -8.82 -12.04 -2.86
N SER A 263 -10.00 -12.53 -2.49
CA SER A 263 -10.76 -12.08 -1.34
C SER A 263 -11.52 -13.22 -0.67
N TYR A 264 -12.20 -12.94 0.44
CA TYR A 264 -12.91 -13.93 1.25
C TYR A 264 -14.40 -13.56 1.37
N LEU A 265 -15.27 -14.27 0.66
CA LEU A 265 -16.72 -14.11 0.74
C LEU A 265 -17.22 -14.46 2.13
N ARG A 266 -17.66 -13.43 2.88
CA ARG A 266 -18.11 -13.58 4.27
C ARG A 266 -19.55 -14.07 4.34
N SER A 267 -19.80 -15.01 5.23
CA SER A 267 -21.12 -15.50 5.61
C SER A 267 -21.26 -15.42 7.13
N MET A 268 -22.49 -15.28 7.61
CA MET A 268 -22.84 -15.22 9.03
C MET A 268 -24.12 -16.01 9.27
N ALA A 269 -24.13 -16.81 10.33
CA ALA A 269 -25.27 -17.67 10.66
C ALA A 269 -25.72 -18.56 9.48
N GLY A 270 -24.76 -19.03 8.67
CA GLY A 270 -25.01 -19.94 7.54
C GLY A 270 -25.50 -19.28 6.25
N ALA A 271 -25.61 -17.96 6.18
CA ALA A 271 -26.03 -17.23 4.97
C ALA A 271 -25.01 -16.14 4.57
N PRO A 272 -24.97 -15.72 3.29
CA PRO A 272 -24.15 -14.59 2.85
C PRO A 272 -24.34 -13.37 3.76
N HIS A 273 -23.26 -12.81 4.30
CA HIS A 273 -23.34 -11.59 5.08
C HIS A 273 -23.29 -10.40 4.13
N THR A 274 -24.44 -9.78 3.92
CA THR A 274 -24.58 -8.67 2.99
C THR A 274 -24.53 -7.33 3.70
N ASP A 275 -23.84 -6.40 3.06
CA ASP A 275 -24.12 -4.98 3.18
C ASP A 275 -25.41 -4.67 2.41
N ARG A 276 -26.32 -3.91 3.01
CA ARG A 276 -27.64 -3.61 2.46
C ARG A 276 -27.55 -2.91 1.11
N GLU A 277 -26.56 -2.05 0.92
CA GLU A 277 -26.41 -1.21 -0.27
C GLU A 277 -25.49 -1.85 -1.30
N ASP A 278 -24.48 -2.60 -0.85
CA ASP A 278 -23.36 -3.01 -1.71
C ASP A 278 -23.20 -4.53 -1.87
N GLY A 279 -24.13 -5.34 -1.32
CA GLY A 279 -24.16 -6.80 -1.47
C GLY A 279 -23.18 -7.53 -0.55
N GLN A 280 -22.78 -8.76 -0.91
CA GLN A 280 -21.96 -9.60 -0.01
C GLN A 280 -20.61 -8.96 0.33
N ILE A 281 -20.25 -9.01 1.61
CA ILE A 281 -18.98 -8.53 2.15
C ILE A 281 -17.86 -9.53 1.79
N ALA A 282 -16.72 -9.00 1.32
CA ALA A 282 -15.62 -9.80 0.80
C ALA A 282 -14.25 -9.17 1.11
N PRO A 283 -13.75 -9.22 2.36
CA PRO A 283 -12.45 -8.65 2.72
C PRO A 283 -11.28 -9.33 1.98
N ASN A 284 -10.22 -8.56 1.71
CA ASN A 284 -8.97 -9.06 1.13
C ASN A 284 -8.11 -9.82 2.16
N THR A 285 -8.23 -9.42 3.43
CA THR A 285 -7.54 -10.03 4.55
C THR A 285 -8.51 -10.28 5.70
N VAL A 286 -8.50 -11.49 6.24
CA VAL A 286 -9.21 -11.85 7.48
C VAL A 286 -8.17 -12.16 8.56
N VAL A 287 -8.32 -11.58 9.75
CA VAL A 287 -7.47 -11.84 10.91
C VAL A 287 -8.33 -12.42 12.01
N ALA A 288 -8.03 -13.65 12.43
CA ALA A 288 -8.58 -14.22 13.66
C ALA A 288 -7.62 -13.92 14.81
N MET A 289 -8.02 -13.06 15.74
CA MET A 289 -7.18 -12.57 16.83
C MET A 289 -7.64 -13.21 18.15
N GLU A 290 -6.75 -13.96 18.79
CA GLU A 290 -7.03 -14.63 20.05
C GLU A 290 -6.87 -13.66 21.23
N VAL A 291 -7.94 -13.39 21.95
CA VAL A 291 -7.98 -12.41 23.04
C VAL A 291 -8.55 -13.00 24.31
N SER A 292 -8.00 -12.62 25.46
CA SER A 292 -8.54 -12.98 26.76
C SER A 292 -9.68 -12.06 27.18
N VAL A 293 -10.55 -12.54 28.07
CA VAL A 293 -11.59 -11.71 28.69
C VAL A 293 -11.06 -11.11 30.00
N GLU A 294 -11.40 -9.85 30.24
CA GLU A 294 -11.14 -9.18 31.51
C GLU A 294 -12.36 -9.35 32.43
N ALA A 295 -12.16 -10.03 33.56
CA ALA A 295 -13.21 -10.22 34.55
C ALA A 295 -13.50 -8.90 35.26
N ARG A 296 -14.76 -8.47 35.29
CA ARG A 296 -15.17 -7.29 36.07
C ARG A 296 -15.70 -7.71 37.44
N ALA A 297 -15.33 -6.93 38.47
CA ALA A 297 -15.75 -7.14 39.86
C ALA A 297 -17.27 -7.02 40.07
N GLN A 298 -18.01 -6.45 39.11
CA GLN A 298 -19.45 -6.19 39.19
C GLN A 298 -20.14 -6.59 37.86
N ASN A 299 -20.10 -7.88 37.51
CA ASN A 299 -20.79 -8.48 36.34
C ASN A 299 -22.35 -8.35 36.37
N TYR A 300 -22.90 -7.27 36.93
CA TYR A 300 -24.34 -7.03 37.03
C TYR A 300 -24.99 -6.65 35.69
N ASP A 301 -24.20 -6.27 34.67
CA ASP A 301 -24.69 -5.68 33.41
C ASP A 301 -24.49 -6.57 32.16
N GLY A 302 -23.89 -7.75 32.30
CA GLY A 302 -23.73 -8.73 31.21
C GLY A 302 -22.77 -8.30 30.09
N TYR A 303 -21.92 -7.28 30.31
CA TYR A 303 -20.87 -6.90 29.37
C TYR A 303 -19.68 -7.86 29.43
N GLU A 304 -19.15 -8.18 28.26
CA GLU A 304 -17.86 -8.85 28.13
C GLU A 304 -16.79 -7.82 27.78
N ASP A 305 -15.74 -7.71 28.60
CA ASP A 305 -14.57 -6.94 28.24
C ASP A 305 -13.50 -7.84 27.66
N VAL A 306 -13.02 -7.44 26.49
CA VAL A 306 -11.91 -8.08 25.81
C VAL A 306 -10.63 -7.36 26.19
N LYS A 307 -9.61 -8.11 26.61
CA LYS A 307 -8.27 -7.56 26.85
C LYS A 307 -7.61 -7.23 25.50
N THR A 308 -7.36 -5.96 25.28
CA THR A 308 -6.78 -5.44 24.01
C THR A 308 -5.33 -4.99 24.12
N THR A 309 -4.79 -4.95 25.33
CA THR A 309 -3.37 -4.65 25.59
C THR A 309 -2.65 -5.92 26.03
N GLY A 310 -1.36 -6.00 25.70
CA GLY A 310 -0.54 -7.20 25.84
C GLY A 310 -0.26 -7.83 24.48
N SER A 311 -0.19 -9.16 24.46
CA SER A 311 0.06 -9.94 23.26
C SER A 311 -0.74 -11.24 23.26
N GLY A 312 -0.90 -11.82 22.09
CA GLY A 312 -1.56 -13.11 21.93
C GLY A 312 -1.41 -13.66 20.52
N LYS A 313 -1.98 -14.84 20.28
CA LYS A 313 -1.91 -15.49 18.97
C LYS A 313 -2.89 -14.86 17.98
N ALA A 314 -2.50 -14.80 16.71
CA ALA A 314 -3.38 -14.44 15.62
C ALA A 314 -3.15 -15.37 14.42
N TYR A 315 -4.14 -15.43 13.54
CA TYR A 315 -4.05 -16.11 12.25
C TYR A 315 -4.49 -15.14 11.17
N ILE A 316 -3.65 -14.96 10.15
CA ILE A 316 -3.89 -14.03 9.05
C ILE A 316 -4.19 -14.85 7.80
N PHE A 317 -5.40 -14.71 7.29
CA PHE A 317 -5.87 -15.34 6.06
C PHE A 317 -5.86 -14.33 4.93
N GLN A 318 -5.03 -14.59 3.93
CA GLN A 318 -4.91 -13.79 2.71
C GLN A 318 -4.28 -14.63 1.60
N ASN A 319 -4.53 -14.28 0.34
CA ASN A 319 -3.97 -14.99 -0.83
C ASN A 319 -4.34 -16.48 -0.91
N GLY A 320 -5.38 -16.93 -0.21
CA GLY A 320 -5.76 -18.34 -0.11
C GLY A 320 -4.88 -19.14 0.85
N THR A 321 -4.13 -18.46 1.71
CA THR A 321 -3.21 -19.06 2.68
C THR A 321 -3.45 -18.55 4.08
N VAL A 322 -2.88 -19.23 5.08
CA VAL A 322 -2.84 -18.80 6.47
C VAL A 322 -1.40 -18.58 6.94
N ALA A 323 -1.17 -17.49 7.67
CA ALA A 323 0.04 -17.27 8.44
C ALA A 323 -0.30 -17.21 9.94
N THR A 324 0.46 -17.94 10.76
CA THR A 324 0.43 -17.73 12.21
C THR A 324 1.16 -16.45 12.55
N ALA A 325 0.57 -15.63 13.42
CA ALA A 325 1.11 -14.35 13.84
C ALA A 325 1.01 -14.19 15.36
N THR A 326 1.81 -13.27 15.89
CA THR A 326 1.62 -12.71 17.23
C THR A 326 1.04 -11.32 17.09
N TRP A 327 -0.10 -11.06 17.74
CA TRP A 327 -0.57 -9.70 17.91
C TRP A 327 0.03 -9.08 19.17
N SER A 328 0.32 -7.78 19.14
CA SER A 328 0.73 -7.06 20.34
C SER A 328 0.27 -5.60 20.32
N LYS A 329 0.03 -5.06 21.52
CA LYS A 329 -0.35 -3.67 21.76
C LYS A 329 0.04 -3.29 23.18
N SER A 330 0.94 -2.33 23.35
CA SER A 330 1.48 -1.97 24.67
C SER A 330 0.46 -1.27 25.57
N ASP A 331 -0.36 -0.39 24.99
CA ASP A 331 -1.33 0.44 25.69
C ASP A 331 -2.47 0.84 24.74
N ILE A 332 -3.48 1.56 25.26
CA ILE A 332 -4.69 1.95 24.54
C ILE A 332 -4.42 2.82 23.29
N ASN A 333 -3.34 3.61 23.27
CA ASN A 333 -3.02 4.52 22.17
C ASN A 333 -2.00 3.93 21.19
N SER A 334 -1.30 2.87 21.56
CA SER A 334 -0.32 2.21 20.69
C SER A 334 -0.96 1.38 19.57
N PRO A 335 -0.40 1.36 18.35
CA PRO A 335 -0.97 0.59 17.25
C PRO A 335 -0.96 -0.91 17.53
N LEU A 336 -1.95 -1.62 17.00
CA LEU A 336 -1.95 -3.08 16.96
C LEU A 336 -0.86 -3.52 15.97
N LYS A 337 0.07 -4.37 16.43
CA LYS A 337 1.09 -4.99 15.59
C LYS A 337 0.74 -6.44 15.33
N LEU A 338 1.09 -6.93 14.14
CA LEU A 338 0.95 -8.32 13.73
C LEU A 338 2.30 -8.78 13.19
N THR A 339 3.00 -9.62 13.95
CA THR A 339 4.35 -10.05 13.61
C THR A 339 4.44 -11.55 13.39
N ASP A 340 5.36 -11.98 12.54
CA ASP A 340 5.73 -13.38 12.38
C ASP A 340 6.57 -13.89 13.56
N GLU A 341 6.99 -15.15 13.50
CA GLU A 341 7.82 -15.82 14.52
C GLU A 341 9.22 -15.18 14.66
N SER A 342 9.69 -14.46 13.65
CA SER A 342 10.96 -13.71 13.70
C SER A 342 10.80 -12.30 14.29
N GLY A 343 9.57 -11.90 14.63
CA GLY A 343 9.25 -10.56 15.15
C GLY A 343 9.12 -9.49 14.06
N LYS A 344 9.04 -9.88 12.78
CA LYS A 344 8.87 -8.95 11.66
C LYS A 344 7.39 -8.71 11.37
N ASP A 345 7.03 -7.46 11.06
CA ASP A 345 5.67 -7.11 10.65
C ASP A 345 5.22 -7.90 9.41
N ILE A 346 4.03 -8.49 9.49
CA ILE A 346 3.38 -9.15 8.37
C ILE A 346 2.61 -8.10 7.57
N ALA A 347 2.96 -7.95 6.30
CA ALA A 347 2.22 -7.07 5.40
C ALA A 347 0.84 -7.66 5.08
N LEU A 348 -0.20 -6.85 5.22
CA LEU A 348 -1.57 -7.19 4.86
C LEU A 348 -1.82 -6.85 3.40
N ASN A 349 -2.64 -7.64 2.72
CA ASN A 349 -3.09 -7.30 1.38
C ASN A 349 -3.74 -5.90 1.38
N ARG A 350 -3.49 -5.13 0.31
CA ARG A 350 -4.22 -3.88 0.08
C ARG A 350 -5.71 -4.17 -0.06
N GLY A 351 -6.54 -3.27 0.48
CA GLY A 351 -7.99 -3.41 0.51
C GLY A 351 -8.55 -3.58 1.93
N GLN A 352 -9.73 -4.20 2.04
CA GLN A 352 -10.42 -4.32 3.31
C GLN A 352 -9.78 -5.39 4.20
N THR A 353 -9.56 -5.05 5.48
CA THR A 353 -9.11 -5.98 6.52
C THR A 353 -10.21 -6.21 7.56
N TRP A 354 -10.58 -7.46 7.78
CA TRP A 354 -11.55 -7.86 8.81
C TRP A 354 -10.82 -8.53 9.98
N ILE A 355 -10.90 -7.97 11.19
CA ILE A 355 -10.23 -8.46 12.38
C ILE A 355 -11.30 -8.96 13.36
N ALA A 356 -11.43 -10.28 13.46
CA ALA A 356 -12.35 -10.93 14.37
C ALA A 356 -11.61 -11.38 15.64
N ALA A 357 -11.99 -10.79 16.78
CA ALA A 357 -11.39 -11.09 18.07
C ALA A 357 -12.19 -12.19 18.79
N PHE A 358 -11.60 -13.37 18.95
CA PHE A 358 -12.23 -14.53 19.58
C PHE A 358 -11.54 -14.88 20.91
N THR A 359 -12.31 -15.42 21.85
CA THR A 359 -11.76 -15.88 23.14
C THR A 359 -11.76 -17.41 23.20
N PRO A 360 -10.62 -18.06 23.47
CA PRO A 360 -10.56 -19.51 23.66
C PRO A 360 -11.60 -20.02 24.66
N GLY A 361 -12.24 -21.14 24.36
CA GLY A 361 -13.30 -21.73 25.17
C GLY A 361 -14.71 -21.15 24.93
N ARG A 362 -14.81 -19.97 24.29
CA ARG A 362 -16.09 -19.42 23.79
C ARG A 362 -16.15 -19.39 22.27
N GLY A 363 -15.02 -19.06 21.66
CA GLY A 363 -14.82 -18.99 20.23
C GLY A 363 -13.67 -19.89 19.78
N SER A 364 -13.56 -20.04 18.46
CA SER A 364 -12.58 -20.89 17.82
C SER A 364 -12.34 -20.44 16.39
N VAL A 365 -11.17 -20.75 15.85
CA VAL A 365 -10.87 -20.63 14.43
C VAL A 365 -10.50 -21.99 13.86
N SER A 366 -10.96 -22.28 12.65
CA SER A 366 -10.59 -23.47 11.87
C SER A 366 -10.57 -23.13 10.38
N TRP A 367 -9.80 -23.87 9.60
CA TRP A 367 -9.73 -23.66 8.16
C TRP A 367 -9.39 -24.96 7.39
N GLN A 368 -9.58 -24.92 6.07
CA GLN A 368 -9.26 -25.99 5.12
C GLN A 368 -8.43 -25.51 3.96
#